data_AF-A0A8T2GDX9-F1
#
_entry.id   AF-A0A8T2GDX9-F1
#
_cell.length_a   1.000
_cell.length_b   1.000
_cell.length_c   1.000
_cell.angle_alpha   90.00
_cell.angle_beta   90.00
_cell.angle_gamma   90.00
#
_symmetry.space_group_name_H-M   'P 1'
#
loop_
_entity.id
_entity.type
_entity.pdbx_description
1 polymer ?
#
loop_
_entity_poly.entity_id
_entity_poly.type
_entity_poly.pdbx_seq_one_letter_code
_entity_poly.pdbx_strand_id
1 'polypeptide(L)'
;MESERLESHLLNKQEEEASSFTSGLLLSTSVVVAGSFCYGCAMSYSSPAQSKIMEELGLSVADYSFFTSVMTLGGMITAVFSGKISALVGRRQTMWISDVCCIFGWLAVAFAHDIIMLNTGRLFLGFGVGLISYVVPVYIAEITPKTFRGGFSYSNQLLQCLGISLMFFTGNFFHWRTLALLSAIPSAFQVICLFFIPESPRWLAMYGQDQELEVSLKKLRGENSDILKEAAEIRETVEISRKESQSGIRDLFHIGNAHSLIIGLGLMLLQQFCGSAAISAYAARIFDKAGFPSDIGTTILAVILIPQSIVVMLTVDRWGRRPLLMISSIGMCICSFFIGLSYYLQKNGEFQKLCSVMLIVGLVVRKCQTYFQSINKFNQWTNRFIKTRALINQVIYVNQGYVSSFGIGLGGLPWVIMSEIFPVNVKITAGSLVTMSNWFFNWIIIYSFNFMIQWSASGKIPHIKYNCSTI
;
A
#
# COMPACT_ATOMS: atom_id res chain seq x y z
N MET A 1 36.27 30.44 22.52
CA MET A 1 37.04 29.43 21.75
C MET A 1 37.04 28.03 22.36
N GLU A 2 37.64 27.78 23.53
CA GLU A 2 37.66 26.41 24.10
C GLU A 2 36.29 25.96 24.62
N SER A 3 35.56 26.88 25.28
CA SER A 3 34.15 26.69 25.65
C SER A 3 33.25 26.39 24.45
N GLU A 4 33.33 27.19 23.39
CA GLU A 4 32.53 26.99 22.16
C GLU A 4 32.91 25.71 21.40
N ARG A 5 34.19 25.29 21.46
CA ARG A 5 34.62 23.99 20.91
C ARG A 5 34.09 22.83 21.75
N LEU A 6 34.06 22.96 23.07
CA LEU A 6 33.48 21.96 23.94
C LEU A 6 31.96 21.86 23.75
N GLU A 7 31.28 23.00 23.62
CA GLU A 7 29.84 23.10 23.37
C GLU A 7 29.47 22.52 22.00
N SER A 8 30.23 22.85 20.95
CA SER A 8 30.03 22.24 19.61
C SER A 8 30.39 20.75 19.57
N HIS A 9 31.39 20.29 20.32
CA HIS A 9 31.66 18.86 20.45
C HIS A 9 30.58 18.13 21.24
N LEU A 10 30.05 18.73 22.32
CA LEU A 10 28.95 18.17 23.08
C LEU A 10 27.66 18.14 22.25
N LEU A 11 27.39 19.20 21.48
CA LEU A 11 26.25 19.24 20.54
C LEU A 11 26.40 18.20 19.43
N ASN A 12 27.59 18.05 18.82
CA ASN A 12 27.83 17.00 17.81
C ASN A 12 27.74 15.60 18.40
N LYS A 13 28.26 15.38 19.62
CA LYS A 13 28.18 14.08 20.30
C LYS A 13 26.76 13.76 20.76
N GLN A 14 25.98 14.78 21.13
CA GLN A 14 24.55 14.66 21.44
C GLN A 14 23.71 14.45 20.18
N GLU A 15 24.05 15.07 19.06
CA GLU A 15 23.46 14.75 17.75
C GLU A 15 23.82 13.34 17.31
N GLU A 16 25.05 12.88 17.55
CA GLU A 16 25.47 11.49 17.29
C GLU A 16 24.73 10.48 18.17
N GLU A 17 24.56 10.74 19.47
CA GLU A 17 23.83 9.86 20.40
C GLU A 17 22.32 9.85 20.10
N ALA A 18 21.72 11.00 19.78
CA ALA A 18 20.34 11.11 19.29
C ALA A 18 20.16 10.51 17.87
N SER A 19 21.26 10.32 17.12
CA SER A 19 21.27 9.69 15.80
C SER A 19 21.49 8.17 15.83
N SER A 20 21.81 7.59 16.99
CA SER A 20 22.16 6.17 17.06
C SER A 20 20.91 5.27 17.00
N PHE A 21 20.95 4.27 16.12
CA PHE A 21 19.89 3.27 16.00
C PHE A 21 19.87 2.37 17.25
N THR A 22 18.88 2.54 18.13
CA THR A 22 18.68 1.63 19.26
C THR A 22 17.96 0.35 18.79
N SER A 23 18.37 -0.81 19.32
CA SER A 23 17.68 -2.08 19.08
C SER A 23 16.20 -2.04 19.48
N GLY A 24 15.85 -1.28 20.52
CA GLY A 24 14.45 -1.11 20.96
C GLY A 24 13.58 -0.35 19.95
N LEU A 25 14.13 0.67 19.28
CA LEU A 25 13.43 1.39 18.22
C LEU A 25 13.23 0.53 16.98
N LEU A 26 14.26 -0.23 16.59
CA LEU A 26 14.19 -1.17 15.46
C LEU A 26 13.15 -2.26 15.73
N LEU A 27 13.20 -2.91 16.91
CA LEU A 27 12.22 -3.91 17.31
C LEU A 27 10.80 -3.35 17.31
N SER A 28 10.59 -2.19 17.95
CA SER A 28 9.27 -1.55 18.01
C SER A 28 8.73 -1.23 16.62
N THR A 29 9.58 -0.71 15.74
CA THR A 29 9.20 -0.44 14.35
C THR A 29 8.85 -1.72 13.62
N SER A 30 9.72 -2.74 13.67
CA SER A 30 9.53 -4.03 12.98
C SER A 30 8.21 -4.71 13.37
N VAL A 31 7.86 -4.68 14.66
CA VAL A 31 6.58 -5.23 15.15
C VAL A 31 5.39 -4.43 14.61
N VAL A 32 5.48 -3.10 14.62
CA VAL A 32 4.39 -2.22 14.18
C VAL A 32 4.13 -2.35 12.67
N VAL A 33 5.20 -2.43 11.86
CA VAL A 33 5.07 -2.60 10.40
C VAL A 33 4.61 -4.00 9.99
N ALA A 34 4.58 -4.98 10.90
CA ALA A 34 3.92 -6.26 10.64
C ALA A 34 2.41 -6.07 10.36
N GLY A 35 1.78 -5.03 10.91
CA GLY A 35 0.38 -4.69 10.61
C GLY A 35 0.21 -4.23 9.17
N SER A 36 1.19 -3.46 8.69
CA SER A 36 1.28 -3.04 7.29
C SER A 36 1.42 -4.22 6.33
N PHE A 37 2.13 -5.28 6.76
CA PHE A 37 2.19 -6.53 6.01
C PHE A 37 0.81 -7.20 5.92
N CYS A 38 0.09 -7.30 7.04
CA CYS A 38 -1.28 -7.82 7.06
C CYS A 38 -2.23 -7.04 6.13
N TYR A 39 -2.12 -5.70 6.15
CA TYR A 39 -2.83 -4.81 5.23
C TYR A 39 -2.55 -5.18 3.77
N GLY A 40 -1.27 -5.37 3.42
CA GLY A 40 -0.85 -5.77 2.07
C GLY A 40 -1.48 -7.09 1.63
N CYS A 41 -1.48 -8.10 2.49
CA CYS A 41 -2.12 -9.39 2.22
C CYS A 41 -3.63 -9.27 2.01
N ALA A 42 -4.33 -8.53 2.88
CA ALA A 42 -5.78 -8.35 2.78
C ALA A 42 -6.20 -7.67 1.47
N MET A 43 -5.45 -6.67 1.03
CA MET A 43 -5.69 -5.90 -0.19
C MET A 43 -5.56 -6.74 -1.47
N SER A 44 -4.56 -7.61 -1.58
CA SER A 44 -4.28 -8.36 -2.81
C SER A 44 -4.88 -9.76 -2.85
N TYR A 45 -5.37 -10.29 -1.72
CA TYR A 45 -5.92 -11.65 -1.62
C TYR A 45 -7.05 -11.94 -2.62
N SER A 46 -7.86 -10.92 -2.93
CA SER A 46 -8.96 -11.04 -3.92
C SER A 46 -8.48 -11.37 -5.33
N SER A 47 -7.24 -11.04 -5.69
CA SER A 47 -6.76 -11.24 -7.06
C SER A 47 -6.56 -12.73 -7.39
N PRO A 48 -5.67 -13.48 -6.69
CA PRO A 48 -5.46 -14.90 -6.97
C PRO A 48 -6.63 -15.79 -6.55
N ALA A 49 -7.50 -15.33 -5.64
CA ALA A 49 -8.63 -16.12 -5.15
C ALA A 49 -9.87 -16.07 -6.07
N GLN A 50 -9.95 -15.10 -6.99
CA GLN A 50 -11.18 -14.79 -7.73
C GLN A 50 -11.78 -15.98 -8.47
N SER A 51 -11.03 -16.59 -9.38
CA SER A 51 -11.56 -17.68 -10.23
C SER A 51 -11.99 -18.88 -9.38
N LYS A 52 -11.20 -19.23 -8.36
CA LYS A 52 -11.45 -20.38 -7.47
C LYS A 52 -12.70 -20.17 -6.60
N ILE A 53 -12.87 -18.98 -6.00
CA ILE A 53 -14.03 -18.66 -5.16
C ILE A 53 -15.31 -18.63 -6.01
N MET A 54 -15.26 -18.01 -7.19
CA MET A 54 -16.43 -17.90 -8.06
C MET A 54 -16.90 -19.26 -8.59
N GLU A 55 -15.96 -20.15 -8.92
CA GLU A 55 -16.27 -21.51 -9.40
C GLU A 55 -16.84 -22.40 -8.28
N GLU A 56 -16.25 -22.39 -7.09
CA GLU A 56 -16.66 -23.25 -5.96
C GLU A 56 -18.00 -22.84 -5.35
N LEU A 57 -18.25 -21.53 -5.20
CA LEU A 57 -19.46 -21.01 -4.55
C LEU A 57 -20.53 -20.54 -5.56
N GLY A 58 -20.28 -20.64 -6.86
CA GLY A 58 -21.21 -20.23 -7.90
C GLY A 58 -21.54 -18.73 -7.90
N LEU A 59 -20.59 -17.88 -7.52
CA LEU A 59 -20.83 -16.44 -7.35
C LEU A 59 -20.93 -15.68 -8.67
N SER A 60 -21.84 -14.71 -8.72
CA SER A 60 -21.87 -13.77 -9.85
C SER A 60 -20.72 -12.76 -9.79
N VAL A 61 -20.51 -12.03 -10.89
CA VAL A 61 -19.50 -10.95 -10.92
C VAL A 61 -19.89 -9.81 -9.97
N ALA A 62 -21.17 -9.55 -9.79
CA ALA A 62 -21.65 -8.53 -8.86
C ALA A 62 -21.35 -8.93 -7.41
N ASP A 63 -21.62 -10.19 -7.07
CA ASP A 63 -21.33 -10.78 -5.77
C ASP A 63 -19.84 -10.72 -5.44
N TYR A 64 -18.98 -11.10 -6.38
CA TYR A 64 -17.53 -11.07 -6.17
C TYR A 64 -16.98 -9.63 -6.06
N SER A 65 -17.54 -8.71 -6.83
CA SER A 65 -17.15 -7.29 -6.79
C SER A 65 -17.55 -6.66 -5.45
N PHE A 66 -18.71 -7.04 -4.91
CA PHE A 66 -19.14 -6.64 -3.59
C PHE A 66 -18.26 -7.24 -2.48
N PHE A 67 -17.93 -8.54 -2.57
CA PHE A 67 -16.96 -9.18 -1.66
C PHE A 67 -15.62 -8.46 -1.61
N THR A 68 -15.10 -8.07 -2.78
CA THR A 68 -13.82 -7.36 -2.87
C THR A 68 -13.91 -5.94 -2.31
N SER A 69 -15.03 -5.23 -2.53
CA SER A 69 -15.19 -3.84 -2.08
C SER A 69 -15.65 -3.71 -0.63
N VAL A 70 -16.34 -4.70 -0.04
CA VAL A 70 -16.84 -4.63 1.35
C VAL A 70 -15.72 -4.36 2.38
N MET A 71 -14.50 -4.82 2.11
CA MET A 71 -13.37 -4.53 2.96
C MET A 71 -13.05 -3.02 3.02
N THR A 72 -13.13 -2.30 1.91
CA THR A 72 -12.91 -0.85 1.91
C THR A 72 -14.06 -0.10 2.57
N LEU A 73 -15.29 -0.66 2.53
CA LEU A 73 -16.43 -0.15 3.31
C LEU A 73 -16.17 -0.26 4.82
N GLY A 74 -15.63 -1.39 5.30
CA GLY A 74 -15.20 -1.54 6.69
C GLY A 74 -14.08 -0.54 7.06
N GLY A 75 -13.11 -0.34 6.16
CA GLY A 75 -12.05 0.65 6.31
C GLY A 75 -12.60 2.07 6.44
N MET A 76 -13.61 2.43 5.64
CA MET A 76 -14.29 3.73 5.69
C MET A 76 -14.97 3.97 7.03
N ILE A 77 -15.75 3.00 7.53
CA ILE A 77 -16.43 3.11 8.83
C ILE A 77 -15.39 3.33 9.93
N THR A 78 -14.32 2.56 9.90
CA THR A 78 -13.27 2.62 10.91
C THR A 78 -12.46 3.90 10.85
N ALA A 79 -12.19 4.45 9.66
CA ALA A 79 -11.45 5.69 9.48
C ALA A 79 -12.10 6.89 10.20
N VAL A 80 -13.43 6.87 10.37
CA VAL A 80 -14.17 7.90 11.13
C VAL A 80 -13.86 7.83 12.63
N PHE A 81 -13.63 6.63 13.16
CA PHE A 81 -13.45 6.38 14.59
C PHE A 81 -12.00 6.10 15.00
N SER A 82 -11.10 5.80 14.05
CA SER A 82 -9.73 5.37 14.31
C SER A 82 -8.93 6.35 15.16
N GLY A 83 -9.06 7.66 14.89
CA GLY A 83 -8.44 8.72 15.70
C GLY A 83 -8.95 8.75 17.14
N LYS A 84 -10.27 8.60 17.34
CA LYS A 84 -10.87 8.57 18.69
C LYS A 84 -10.48 7.31 19.45
N ILE A 85 -10.55 6.14 18.82
CA ILE A 85 -10.14 4.86 19.41
C ILE A 85 -8.66 4.93 19.81
N SER A 86 -7.78 5.38 18.91
CA SER A 86 -6.35 5.50 19.19
C SER A 86 -6.01 6.53 20.28
N ALA A 87 -6.85 7.57 20.44
CA ALA A 87 -6.69 8.54 21.52
C ALA A 87 -7.18 8.01 22.88
N LEU A 88 -8.27 7.24 22.91
CA LEU A 88 -8.87 6.72 24.14
C LEU A 88 -8.11 5.51 24.70
N VAL A 89 -7.76 4.57 23.83
CA VAL A 89 -7.30 3.23 24.22
C VAL A 89 -5.77 3.12 24.14
N GLY A 90 -5.09 4.09 23.49
CA GLY A 90 -3.66 4.04 23.22
C GLY A 90 -3.34 3.42 21.85
N ARG A 91 -2.11 3.59 21.39
CA ARG A 91 -1.71 3.16 20.03
C ARG A 91 -1.47 1.66 20.02
N ARG A 92 -0.79 1.13 21.03
CA ARG A 92 -0.50 -0.31 21.17
C ARG A 92 -1.78 -1.14 21.27
N GLN A 93 -2.72 -0.70 22.10
CA GLN A 93 -3.99 -1.41 22.27
C GLN A 93 -4.90 -1.30 21.04
N THR A 94 -4.82 -0.21 20.27
CA THR A 94 -5.57 -0.11 19.01
C THR A 94 -5.04 -1.06 17.95
N MET A 95 -3.72 -1.30 17.90
CA MET A 95 -3.14 -2.34 17.04
C MET A 95 -3.64 -3.74 17.45
N TRP A 96 -3.74 -4.02 18.76
CA TRP A 96 -4.35 -5.24 19.28
C TRP A 96 -5.78 -5.47 18.79
N ILE A 97 -6.65 -4.47 18.94
CA ILE A 97 -8.04 -4.54 18.49
C ILE A 97 -8.09 -4.82 16.98
N SER A 98 -7.22 -4.13 16.22
CA SER A 98 -7.12 -4.32 14.77
C SER A 98 -6.74 -5.75 14.39
N ASP A 99 -5.71 -6.31 15.00
CA ASP A 99 -5.22 -7.65 14.67
C ASP A 99 -6.25 -8.73 15.04
N VAL A 100 -6.96 -8.57 16.16
CA VAL A 100 -8.08 -9.45 16.53
C VAL A 100 -9.19 -9.42 15.48
N CYS A 101 -9.57 -8.22 14.99
CA CYS A 101 -10.53 -8.09 13.89
C CYS A 101 -10.01 -8.76 12.60
N CYS A 102 -8.72 -8.61 12.28
CA CYS A 102 -8.10 -9.25 11.12
C CYS A 102 -8.11 -10.78 11.22
N ILE A 103 -7.73 -11.35 12.38
CA ILE A 103 -7.75 -12.80 12.62
C ILE A 103 -9.16 -13.34 12.47
N PHE A 104 -10.14 -12.71 13.11
CA PHE A 104 -11.54 -13.11 12.97
C PHE A 104 -12.01 -13.05 11.51
N GLY A 105 -11.67 -11.97 10.81
CA GLY A 105 -12.02 -11.81 9.40
C GLY A 105 -11.40 -12.87 8.48
N TRP A 106 -10.13 -13.23 8.69
CA TRP A 106 -9.46 -14.31 7.96
C TRP A 106 -10.05 -15.68 8.23
N LEU A 107 -10.37 -15.99 9.50
CA LEU A 107 -11.01 -17.25 9.87
C LEU A 107 -12.42 -17.34 9.26
N ALA A 108 -13.19 -16.25 9.29
CA ALA A 108 -14.50 -16.19 8.66
C ALA A 108 -14.41 -16.43 7.14
N VAL A 109 -13.41 -15.85 6.46
CA VAL A 109 -13.18 -16.13 5.03
C VAL A 109 -12.78 -17.59 4.82
N ALA A 110 -11.83 -18.13 5.59
CA ALA A 110 -11.34 -19.50 5.41
C ALA A 110 -12.43 -20.57 5.54
N PHE A 111 -13.36 -20.38 6.49
CA PHE A 111 -14.46 -21.30 6.78
C PHE A 111 -15.78 -20.92 6.09
N ALA A 112 -15.78 -19.95 5.16
CA ALA A 112 -17.00 -19.50 4.51
C ALA A 112 -17.62 -20.59 3.61
N HIS A 113 -18.92 -20.84 3.78
CA HIS A 113 -19.71 -21.73 2.91
C HIS A 113 -20.69 -20.94 2.03
N ASP A 114 -20.91 -19.66 2.36
CA ASP A 114 -21.86 -18.78 1.72
C ASP A 114 -21.27 -17.36 1.56
N ILE A 115 -21.92 -16.56 0.71
CA ILE A 115 -21.50 -15.20 0.40
C ILE A 115 -21.60 -14.26 1.61
N ILE A 116 -22.55 -14.47 2.52
CA ILE A 116 -22.74 -13.59 3.67
C ILE A 116 -21.55 -13.75 4.60
N MET A 117 -21.13 -14.98 4.89
CA MET A 117 -19.95 -15.25 5.70
C MET A 117 -18.66 -14.69 5.07
N LEU A 118 -18.49 -14.80 3.74
CA LEU A 118 -17.38 -14.16 3.02
C LEU A 118 -17.39 -12.63 3.20
N ASN A 119 -18.54 -12.00 3.02
CA ASN A 119 -18.68 -10.54 3.15
C ASN A 119 -18.47 -10.10 4.60
N THR A 120 -18.99 -10.83 5.58
CA THR A 120 -18.74 -10.57 7.00
C THR A 120 -17.25 -10.65 7.30
N GLY A 121 -16.56 -11.70 6.85
CA GLY A 121 -15.11 -11.82 7.05
C GLY A 121 -14.33 -10.65 6.43
N ARG A 122 -14.72 -10.21 5.23
CA ARG A 122 -14.13 -9.02 4.58
C ARG A 122 -14.42 -7.72 5.29
N LEU A 123 -15.61 -7.56 5.85
CA LEU A 123 -15.98 -6.37 6.61
C LEU A 123 -15.11 -6.23 7.87
N PHE A 124 -14.90 -7.33 8.60
CA PHE A 124 -14.01 -7.37 9.77
C PHE A 124 -12.55 -7.15 9.41
N LEU A 125 -12.07 -7.72 8.30
CA LEU A 125 -10.75 -7.36 7.75
C LEU A 125 -10.66 -5.86 7.47
N GLY A 126 -11.72 -5.26 6.90
CA GLY A 126 -11.83 -3.83 6.68
C GLY A 126 -11.70 -3.02 7.96
N PHE A 127 -12.31 -3.47 9.06
CA PHE A 127 -12.16 -2.83 10.36
C PHE A 127 -10.72 -2.87 10.88
N GLY A 128 -10.06 -4.03 10.81
CA GLY A 128 -8.67 -4.13 11.22
C GLY A 128 -7.74 -3.26 10.35
N VAL A 129 -7.79 -3.46 9.03
CA VAL A 129 -7.01 -2.72 8.03
C VAL A 129 -7.21 -1.21 8.15
N GLY A 130 -8.44 -0.75 8.39
CA GLY A 130 -8.75 0.65 8.64
C GLY A 130 -8.04 1.22 9.87
N LEU A 131 -8.02 0.49 10.99
CA LEU A 131 -7.28 0.89 12.20
C LEU A 131 -5.76 0.93 11.94
N ILE A 132 -5.20 -0.11 11.32
CA ILE A 132 -3.77 -0.20 10.98
C ILE A 132 -3.33 0.99 10.12
N SER A 133 -4.14 1.35 9.12
CA SER A 133 -3.82 2.43 8.18
C SER A 133 -3.58 3.79 8.85
N TYR A 134 -4.21 4.02 10.00
CA TYR A 134 -4.04 5.23 10.81
C TYR A 134 -2.98 5.06 11.90
N VAL A 135 -3.08 3.99 12.70
CA VAL A 135 -2.29 3.84 13.92
C VAL A 135 -0.82 3.55 13.64
N VAL A 136 -0.51 2.76 12.62
CA VAL A 136 0.88 2.40 12.30
C VAL A 136 1.72 3.62 11.92
N PRO A 137 1.32 4.46 10.94
CA PRO A 137 2.07 5.68 10.62
C PRO A 137 2.18 6.66 11.79
N VAL A 138 1.12 6.80 12.60
CA VAL A 138 1.11 7.69 13.77
C VAL A 138 2.10 7.19 14.82
N TYR A 139 2.07 5.89 15.15
CA TYR A 139 2.97 5.31 16.15
C TYR A 139 4.43 5.45 15.72
N ILE A 140 4.74 5.13 14.45
CA ILE A 140 6.09 5.31 13.89
C ILE A 140 6.54 6.78 14.00
N ALA A 141 5.68 7.73 13.62
CA ALA A 141 6.00 9.15 13.70
C ALA A 141 6.21 9.66 15.14
N GLU A 142 5.60 9.00 16.13
CA GLU A 142 5.71 9.32 17.56
C GLU A 142 6.96 8.72 18.21
N ILE A 143 7.42 7.54 17.78
CA ILE A 143 8.62 6.88 18.34
C ILE A 143 9.92 7.26 17.62
N THR A 144 9.87 7.63 16.34
CA THR A 144 11.08 7.88 15.53
C THR A 144 11.60 9.32 15.69
N PRO A 145 12.93 9.49 15.90
CA PRO A 145 13.59 10.80 15.88
C PRO A 145 13.34 11.58 14.57
N LYS A 146 13.43 12.92 14.62
CA LYS A 146 13.14 13.79 13.47
C LYS A 146 14.01 13.47 12.24
N THR A 147 15.27 13.08 12.44
CA THR A 147 16.26 12.83 11.37
C THR A 147 15.93 11.62 10.50
N PHE A 148 15.39 10.55 11.07
CA PHE A 148 15.10 9.29 10.35
C PHE A 148 13.62 9.06 10.06
N ARG A 149 12.76 10.03 10.39
CA ARG A 149 11.31 9.86 10.33
C ARG A 149 10.82 9.45 8.93
N GLY A 150 11.43 9.97 7.87
CA GLY A 150 11.04 9.63 6.49
C GLY A 150 11.29 8.16 6.16
N GLY A 151 12.52 7.67 6.25
CA GLY A 151 12.85 6.25 6.05
C GLY A 151 12.00 5.27 6.88
N PHE A 152 11.81 5.53 8.18
CA PHE A 152 10.93 4.71 9.03
C PHE A 152 9.46 4.77 8.62
N SER A 153 8.96 5.95 8.22
CA SER A 153 7.58 6.06 7.70
C SER A 153 7.41 5.28 6.40
N TYR A 154 8.46 5.16 5.59
CA TYR A 154 8.44 4.37 4.36
C TYR A 154 8.56 2.86 4.56
N SER A 155 9.09 2.42 5.69
CA SER A 155 9.07 1.00 6.04
C SER A 155 7.63 0.43 6.10
N ASN A 156 6.65 1.25 6.51
CA ASN A 156 5.22 0.91 6.40
C ASN A 156 4.81 0.58 4.96
N GLN A 157 5.21 1.39 3.98
CA GLN A 157 4.91 1.14 2.56
C GLN A 157 5.64 -0.12 2.04
N LEU A 158 6.90 -0.32 2.44
CA LEU A 158 7.69 -1.50 2.08
C LEU A 158 6.99 -2.80 2.55
N LEU A 159 6.55 -2.85 3.81
CA LEU A 159 5.88 -4.03 4.35
C LEU A 159 4.51 -4.29 3.69
N GLN A 160 3.77 -3.25 3.31
CA GLN A 160 2.57 -3.41 2.49
C GLN A 160 2.90 -4.05 1.13
N CYS A 161 3.94 -3.56 0.45
CA CYS A 161 4.38 -4.15 -0.82
C CYS A 161 4.85 -5.59 -0.67
N LEU A 162 5.53 -5.92 0.44
CA LEU A 162 5.92 -7.30 0.77
C LEU A 162 4.70 -8.21 0.98
N GLY A 163 3.68 -7.73 1.69
CA GLY A 163 2.42 -8.47 1.89
C GLY A 163 1.67 -8.71 0.57
N ILE A 164 1.60 -7.68 -0.29
CA ILE A 164 1.00 -7.79 -1.64
C ILE A 164 1.76 -8.84 -2.48
N SER A 165 3.09 -8.76 -2.46
CA SER A 165 3.96 -9.65 -3.23
C SER A 165 3.85 -11.09 -2.78
N LEU A 166 3.87 -11.34 -1.47
CA LEU A 166 3.72 -12.69 -0.93
C LEU A 166 2.38 -13.29 -1.36
N MET A 167 1.31 -12.51 -1.31
CA MET A 167 -0.03 -12.97 -1.68
C MET A 167 -0.13 -13.33 -3.17
N PHE A 168 0.43 -12.50 -4.06
CA PHE A 168 0.47 -12.81 -5.49
C PHE A 168 1.31 -14.06 -5.79
N PHE A 169 2.39 -14.28 -5.06
CA PHE A 169 3.23 -15.47 -5.24
C PHE A 169 2.54 -16.73 -4.68
N THR A 170 2.12 -16.69 -3.41
CA THR A 170 1.52 -17.85 -2.71
C THR A 170 0.14 -18.22 -3.26
N GLY A 171 -0.62 -17.25 -3.77
CA GLY A 171 -1.94 -17.49 -4.39
C GLY A 171 -1.91 -18.39 -5.62
N ASN A 172 -0.75 -18.53 -6.27
CA ASN A 172 -0.56 -19.43 -7.41
C ASN A 172 -0.47 -20.90 -6.97
N PHE A 173 0.04 -21.16 -5.77
CA PHE A 173 0.28 -22.52 -5.27
C PHE A 173 -0.83 -23.03 -4.35
N PHE A 174 -1.40 -22.15 -3.55
CA PHE A 174 -2.36 -22.54 -2.52
C PHE A 174 -3.82 -22.36 -2.96
N HIS A 175 -4.70 -23.13 -2.33
CA HIS A 175 -6.13 -22.93 -2.42
C HIS A 175 -6.56 -21.71 -1.60
N TRP A 176 -7.66 -21.04 -1.98
CA TRP A 176 -8.06 -19.75 -1.41
C TRP A 176 -8.36 -19.81 0.10
N ARG A 177 -8.87 -20.93 0.60
CA ARG A 177 -9.09 -21.15 2.04
C ARG A 177 -7.76 -21.26 2.81
N THR A 178 -6.81 -22.04 2.30
CA THR A 178 -5.46 -22.14 2.88
C THR A 178 -4.74 -20.80 2.85
N LEU A 179 -4.91 -20.04 1.78
CA LEU A 179 -4.33 -18.71 1.62
C LEU A 179 -4.89 -17.72 2.66
N ALA A 180 -6.18 -17.81 2.99
CA ALA A 180 -6.79 -17.04 4.08
C ALA A 180 -6.21 -17.44 5.45
N LEU A 181 -6.05 -18.73 5.72
CA LEU A 181 -5.42 -19.22 6.96
C LEU A 181 -3.96 -18.76 7.10
N LEU A 182 -3.17 -18.82 6.02
CA LEU A 182 -1.79 -18.33 6.00
C LEU A 182 -1.73 -16.82 6.27
N SER A 183 -2.74 -16.07 5.84
CA SER A 183 -2.82 -14.61 6.05
C SER A 183 -3.22 -14.22 7.48
N ALA A 184 -3.77 -15.15 8.26
CA ALA A 184 -4.02 -14.93 9.69
C ALA A 184 -2.74 -15.02 10.54
N ILE A 185 -1.71 -15.73 10.06
CA ILE A 185 -0.46 -15.96 10.81
C ILE A 185 0.27 -14.65 11.14
N PRO A 186 0.49 -13.72 10.19
CA PRO A 186 1.14 -12.45 10.50
C PRO A 186 0.39 -11.62 11.55
N SER A 187 -0.95 -11.60 11.51
CA SER A 187 -1.77 -10.89 12.50
C SER A 187 -1.65 -11.54 13.88
N ALA A 188 -1.69 -12.88 13.96
CA ALA A 188 -1.50 -13.60 15.21
C ALA A 188 -0.10 -13.39 15.80
N PHE A 189 0.93 -13.39 14.94
CA PHE A 189 2.31 -13.10 15.33
C PHE A 189 2.44 -11.67 15.89
N GLN A 190 1.83 -10.70 15.22
CA GLN A 190 1.86 -9.30 15.68
C GLN A 190 1.20 -9.13 17.05
N VAL A 191 0.04 -9.76 17.32
CA VAL A 191 -0.59 -9.74 18.66
C VAL A 191 0.38 -10.16 19.75
N ILE A 192 1.12 -11.25 19.53
CA ILE A 192 2.12 -11.75 20.49
C ILE A 192 3.27 -10.74 20.62
N CYS A 193 3.77 -10.21 19.51
CA CYS A 193 4.88 -9.27 19.51
C CYS A 193 4.53 -7.91 20.15
N LEU A 194 3.27 -7.49 20.08
CA LEU A 194 2.81 -6.22 20.66
C LEU A 194 2.94 -6.18 22.19
N PHE A 195 3.04 -7.32 22.89
CA PHE A 195 3.34 -7.34 24.32
C PHE A 195 4.74 -6.81 24.66
N PHE A 196 5.69 -6.94 23.74
CA PHE A 196 7.09 -6.59 23.97
C PHE A 196 7.42 -5.13 23.65
N ILE A 197 6.50 -4.41 22.98
CA ILE A 197 6.70 -3.00 22.62
C ILE A 197 6.12 -2.06 23.68
N PRO A 198 6.76 -0.89 23.91
CA PRO A 198 6.20 0.13 24.78
C PRO A 198 4.96 0.79 24.16
N GLU A 199 4.27 1.63 24.91
CA GLU A 199 3.22 2.51 24.38
C GLU A 199 3.84 3.83 23.87
N SER A 200 3.12 4.60 23.07
CA SER A 200 3.64 5.85 22.52
C SER A 200 3.99 6.87 23.62
N PRO A 201 5.22 7.42 23.65
CA PRO A 201 5.61 8.48 24.59
C PRO A 201 4.68 9.71 24.53
N ARG A 202 4.23 10.08 23.32
CA ARG A 202 3.32 11.22 23.16
C ARG A 202 1.94 10.96 23.74
N TRP A 203 1.44 9.73 23.62
CA TRP A 203 0.16 9.37 24.23
C TRP A 203 0.25 9.36 25.76
N LEU A 204 1.34 8.81 26.31
CA LEU A 204 1.58 8.81 27.76
C LEU A 204 1.66 10.24 28.32
N ALA A 205 2.30 11.16 27.59
CA ALA A 205 2.31 12.59 27.94
C ALA A 205 0.91 13.21 27.94
N MET A 206 0.07 12.90 26.95
CA MET A 206 -1.31 13.40 26.87
C MET A 206 -2.17 13.01 28.07
N TYR A 207 -1.93 11.83 28.64
CA TYR A 207 -2.66 11.31 29.81
C TYR A 207 -1.97 11.61 31.15
N GLY A 208 -0.82 12.31 31.15
CA GLY A 208 -0.09 12.67 32.37
C GLY A 208 0.60 11.49 33.06
N GLN A 209 0.89 10.41 32.32
CA GLN A 209 1.58 9.23 32.86
C GLN A 209 3.10 9.40 32.75
N ASP A 210 3.67 10.28 33.59
CA ASP A 210 5.08 10.68 33.50
C ASP A 210 6.08 9.52 33.73
N GLN A 211 5.80 8.64 34.69
CA GLN A 211 6.68 7.51 34.98
C GLN A 211 6.75 6.53 33.81
N GLU A 212 5.60 6.22 33.19
CA GLU A 212 5.54 5.32 32.03
C GLU A 212 6.15 5.96 30.79
N LEU A 213 6.00 7.28 30.62
CA LEU A 213 6.63 8.04 29.55
C LEU A 213 8.16 7.89 29.58
N GLU A 214 8.76 8.05 30.76
CA GLU A 214 10.21 7.92 30.92
C GLU A 214 10.69 6.49 30.64
N VAL A 215 9.96 5.48 31.13
CA VAL A 215 10.26 4.07 30.85
C VAL A 215 10.17 3.77 29.35
N SER A 216 9.16 4.31 28.68
CA SER A 216 9.01 4.15 27.23
C SER A 216 10.17 4.79 26.46
N LEU A 217 10.55 6.02 26.81
CA LEU A 217 11.67 6.70 26.15
C LEU A 217 13.00 5.96 26.38
N LYS A 218 13.27 5.47 27.60
CA LYS A 218 14.48 4.65 27.87
C LYS A 218 14.50 3.37 27.04
N LYS A 219 13.35 2.70 26.87
CA LYS A 219 13.27 1.50 26.01
C LYS A 219 13.51 1.83 24.53
N LEU A 220 13.09 3.00 24.06
CA LEU A 220 13.22 3.42 22.66
C LEU A 220 14.58 4.02 22.31
N ARG A 221 15.21 4.75 23.23
CA ARG A 221 16.47 5.49 23.03
C ARG A 221 17.69 4.76 23.61
N GLY A 222 17.46 3.86 24.57
CA GLY A 222 18.50 3.16 25.31
C GLY A 222 18.50 3.58 26.78
N GLU A 223 18.97 2.70 27.65
CA GLU A 223 18.85 2.89 29.10
C GLU A 223 19.72 4.06 29.63
N ASN A 224 20.78 4.40 28.89
CA ASN A 224 21.78 5.41 29.26
C ASN A 224 21.60 6.75 28.53
N SER A 225 20.61 6.91 27.66
CA SER A 225 20.41 8.16 26.91
C SER A 225 19.76 9.25 27.76
N ASP A 226 20.14 10.52 27.56
CA ASP A 226 19.45 11.65 28.18
C ASP A 226 18.08 11.87 27.53
N ILE A 227 17.03 11.41 28.22
CA ILE A 227 15.63 11.52 27.76
C ILE A 227 14.93 12.77 28.29
N LEU A 228 15.53 13.54 29.21
CA LEU A 228 14.84 14.59 29.96
C LEU A 228 14.42 15.74 29.04
N LYS A 229 15.31 16.11 28.10
CA LYS A 229 15.03 17.14 27.10
C LYS A 229 13.91 16.72 26.15
N GLU A 230 13.96 15.50 25.63
CA GLU A 230 12.92 14.97 24.73
C GLU A 230 11.56 14.86 25.43
N ALA A 231 11.55 14.39 26.68
CA ALA A 231 10.35 14.33 27.50
C ALA A 231 9.74 15.73 27.73
N ALA A 232 10.56 16.73 28.03
CA ALA A 232 10.13 18.11 28.20
C ALA A 232 9.55 18.70 26.90
N GLU A 233 10.21 18.52 25.75
CA GLU A 233 9.72 18.97 24.44
C GLU A 233 8.36 18.33 24.09
N ILE A 234 8.19 17.05 24.38
CA ILE A 234 6.92 16.35 24.17
C ILE A 234 5.81 16.94 25.04
N ARG A 235 6.08 17.19 26.34
CA ARG A 235 5.11 17.78 27.27
C ARG A 235 4.68 19.17 26.81
N GLU A 236 5.63 20.02 26.43
CA GLU A 236 5.34 21.36 25.92
C GLU A 236 4.44 21.31 24.67
N THR A 237 4.79 20.43 23.71
CA THR A 237 3.99 20.22 22.49
C THR A 237 2.57 19.77 22.81
N VAL A 238 2.41 18.85 23.77
CA VAL A 238 1.11 18.34 24.24
C VAL A 238 0.28 19.43 24.89
N GLU A 239 0.90 20.28 25.71
CA GLU A 239 0.19 21.34 26.42
C GLU A 239 -0.28 22.45 25.48
N ILE A 240 0.54 22.81 24.48
CA ILE A 240 0.15 23.70 23.36
C ILE A 240 -1.04 23.08 22.61
N SER A 241 -0.94 21.80 22.25
CA SER A 241 -2.02 21.08 21.55
C SER A 241 -3.31 21.07 22.35
N ARG A 242 -3.25 20.90 23.68
CA ARG A 242 -4.43 20.89 24.56
C ARG A 242 -5.12 22.25 24.59
N LYS A 243 -4.36 23.34 24.68
CA LYS A 243 -4.87 24.72 24.64
C LYS A 243 -5.53 25.04 23.30
N GLU A 244 -5.03 24.48 22.20
CA GLU A 244 -5.58 24.68 20.85
C GLU A 244 -6.72 23.71 20.46
N SER A 245 -6.86 22.57 21.16
CA SER A 245 -7.77 21.45 20.80
C SER A 245 -9.27 21.71 20.99
N GLN A 246 -9.71 22.92 21.32
CA GLN A 246 -11.14 23.28 21.41
C GLN A 246 -11.80 23.53 20.03
N SER A 247 -11.21 23.07 18.93
CA SER A 247 -11.73 23.33 17.58
C SER A 247 -12.78 22.29 17.13
N GLY A 248 -13.91 22.79 16.64
CA GLY A 248 -14.99 21.96 16.09
C GLY A 248 -14.78 21.66 14.61
N ILE A 249 -15.60 20.75 14.04
CA ILE A 249 -15.61 20.45 12.58
C ILE A 249 -15.84 21.73 11.74
N ARG A 250 -16.49 22.75 12.31
CA ARG A 250 -16.73 24.04 11.66
C ARG A 250 -15.44 24.84 11.43
N ASP A 251 -14.45 24.68 12.30
CA ASP A 251 -13.18 25.41 12.20
C ASP A 251 -12.27 24.86 11.09
N LEU A 252 -12.60 23.67 10.59
CA LEU A 252 -11.97 23.05 9.43
C LEU A 252 -12.21 23.82 8.13
N PHE A 253 -13.38 24.47 8.02
CA PHE A 253 -13.83 25.17 6.82
C PHE A 253 -13.47 26.67 6.83
N HIS A 254 -12.73 27.13 7.84
CA HIS A 254 -12.16 28.47 7.80
C HIS A 254 -11.10 28.61 6.70
N ILE A 255 -11.06 29.79 6.08
CA ILE A 255 -10.28 30.07 4.86
C ILE A 255 -8.78 29.81 5.03
N GLY A 256 -8.24 29.90 6.25
CA GLY A 256 -6.85 29.58 6.57
C GLY A 256 -6.51 28.08 6.53
N ASN A 257 -7.47 27.20 6.85
CA ASN A 257 -7.29 25.75 6.86
C ASN A 257 -7.77 25.09 5.56
N ALA A 258 -8.61 25.79 4.78
CA ALA A 258 -9.21 25.29 3.55
C ALA A 258 -8.16 24.89 2.50
N HIS A 259 -7.04 25.62 2.39
CA HIS A 259 -5.98 25.29 1.42
C HIS A 259 -5.32 23.93 1.73
N SER A 260 -4.97 23.70 2.99
CA SER A 260 -4.45 22.42 3.48
C SER A 260 -5.44 21.27 3.26
N LEU A 261 -6.74 21.53 3.47
CA LEU A 261 -7.79 20.54 3.27
C LEU A 261 -7.98 20.19 1.79
N ILE A 262 -7.95 21.18 0.89
CA ILE A 262 -8.03 20.97 -0.56
C ILE A 262 -6.86 20.11 -1.04
N ILE A 263 -5.64 20.39 -0.58
CA ILE A 263 -4.46 19.59 -0.94
C ILE A 263 -4.60 18.16 -0.40
N GLY A 264 -4.97 17.99 0.87
CA GLY A 264 -5.13 16.67 1.48
C GLY A 264 -6.21 15.81 0.80
N LEU A 265 -7.41 16.37 0.60
CA LEU A 265 -8.51 15.69 -0.08
C LEU A 265 -8.19 15.42 -1.55
N GLY A 266 -7.67 16.42 -2.26
CA GLY A 266 -7.29 16.31 -3.67
C GLY A 266 -6.23 15.24 -3.89
N LEU A 267 -5.24 15.13 -3.02
CA LEU A 267 -4.18 14.14 -3.15
C LEU A 267 -4.68 12.71 -2.89
N MET A 268 -5.58 12.50 -1.92
CA MET A 268 -6.21 11.19 -1.69
C MET A 268 -7.15 10.79 -2.82
N LEU A 269 -7.90 11.75 -3.35
CA LEU A 269 -8.71 11.57 -4.56
C LEU A 269 -7.83 11.08 -5.72
N LEU A 270 -6.77 11.81 -6.05
CA LEU A 270 -5.85 11.47 -7.14
C LEU A 270 -5.18 10.10 -6.92
N GLN A 271 -4.84 9.77 -5.68
CA GLN A 271 -4.30 8.46 -5.33
C GLN A 271 -5.28 7.32 -5.64
N GLN A 272 -6.57 7.49 -5.40
CA GLN A 272 -7.55 6.43 -5.67
C GLN A 272 -7.91 6.38 -7.16
N PHE A 273 -8.18 7.53 -7.77
CA PHE A 273 -8.57 7.63 -9.18
C PHE A 273 -7.49 7.21 -10.17
N CYS A 274 -6.24 7.01 -9.74
CA CYS A 274 -5.25 6.38 -10.60
C CYS A 274 -5.63 4.92 -10.92
N GLY A 275 -6.36 4.22 -10.05
CA GLY A 275 -6.82 2.84 -10.23
C GLY A 275 -5.90 1.75 -9.67
N SER A 276 -4.86 2.11 -8.90
CA SER A 276 -3.89 1.15 -8.34
C SER A 276 -4.53 0.09 -7.43
N ALA A 277 -5.55 0.47 -6.65
CA ALA A 277 -6.28 -0.45 -5.78
C ALA A 277 -7.04 -1.52 -6.57
N ALA A 278 -7.70 -1.12 -7.68
CA ALA A 278 -8.39 -2.05 -8.57
C ALA A 278 -7.41 -2.96 -9.33
N ILE A 279 -6.29 -2.42 -9.80
CA ILE A 279 -5.23 -3.22 -10.44
C ILE A 279 -4.71 -4.28 -9.46
N SER A 280 -4.51 -3.92 -8.20
CA SER A 280 -4.04 -4.85 -7.18
C SER A 280 -5.08 -5.92 -6.83
N ALA A 281 -6.36 -5.53 -6.72
CA ALA A 281 -7.45 -6.41 -6.34
C ALA A 281 -7.87 -7.39 -7.47
N TYR A 282 -7.66 -7.03 -8.73
CA TYR A 282 -8.11 -7.80 -9.90
C TYR A 282 -6.97 -8.14 -10.89
N ALA A 283 -5.71 -8.12 -10.45
CA ALA A 283 -4.55 -8.34 -11.31
C ALA A 283 -4.65 -9.63 -12.13
N ALA A 284 -5.00 -10.75 -11.49
CA ALA A 284 -5.16 -12.05 -12.15
C ALA A 284 -6.18 -11.98 -13.30
N ARG A 285 -7.34 -11.36 -13.03
CA ARG A 285 -8.41 -11.19 -14.01
C ARG A 285 -8.00 -10.29 -15.18
N ILE A 286 -7.21 -9.25 -14.93
CA ILE A 286 -6.66 -8.37 -15.96
C ILE A 286 -5.76 -9.18 -16.90
N PHE A 287 -4.87 -10.03 -16.36
CA PHE A 287 -4.00 -10.87 -17.16
C PHE A 287 -4.79 -11.92 -17.96
N ASP A 288 -5.77 -12.58 -17.33
CA ASP A 288 -6.62 -13.56 -18.02
C ASP A 288 -7.40 -12.92 -19.19
N LYS A 289 -7.94 -11.71 -18.98
CA LYS A 289 -8.62 -10.94 -20.03
C LYS A 289 -7.68 -10.52 -21.16
N ALA A 290 -6.41 -10.27 -20.85
CA ALA A 290 -5.37 -9.97 -21.83
C ALA A 290 -4.87 -11.22 -22.58
N GLY A 291 -5.34 -12.42 -22.22
CA GLY A 291 -4.90 -13.69 -22.80
C GLY A 291 -3.53 -14.17 -22.30
N PHE A 292 -3.10 -13.71 -21.13
CA PHE A 292 -1.86 -14.14 -20.47
C PHE A 292 -2.18 -14.98 -19.23
N PRO A 293 -1.40 -16.06 -18.95
CA PRO A 293 -1.56 -16.80 -17.71
C PRO A 293 -1.45 -15.89 -16.48
N SER A 294 -2.53 -15.83 -15.70
CA SER A 294 -2.61 -15.04 -14.45
C SER A 294 -1.42 -15.29 -13.54
N ASP A 295 -1.03 -16.55 -13.38
CA ASP A 295 -0.03 -17.00 -12.40
C ASP A 295 1.35 -16.40 -12.70
N ILE A 296 1.72 -16.34 -13.97
CA ILE A 296 2.98 -15.72 -14.40
C ILE A 296 2.90 -14.20 -14.20
N GLY A 297 1.76 -13.59 -14.56
CA GLY A 297 1.57 -12.14 -14.45
C GLY A 297 1.65 -11.62 -13.02
N THR A 298 0.94 -12.28 -12.11
CA THR A 298 0.96 -11.97 -10.66
C THR A 298 2.34 -12.24 -10.06
N THR A 299 3.03 -13.31 -10.46
CA THR A 299 4.39 -13.60 -10.00
C THR A 299 5.36 -12.49 -10.40
N ILE A 300 5.30 -11.99 -11.63
CA ILE A 300 6.22 -10.92 -12.04
C ILE A 300 5.91 -9.62 -11.28
N LEU A 301 4.64 -9.31 -11.00
CA LEU A 301 4.28 -8.19 -10.14
C LEU A 301 4.89 -8.34 -8.73
N ALA A 302 4.82 -9.53 -8.14
CA ALA A 302 5.41 -9.82 -6.84
C ALA A 302 6.93 -9.58 -6.82
N VAL A 303 7.64 -10.02 -7.86
CA VAL A 303 9.11 -9.87 -7.94
C VAL A 303 9.54 -8.41 -8.08
N ILE A 304 8.77 -7.57 -8.80
CA ILE A 304 9.15 -6.18 -9.07
C ILE A 304 8.83 -5.25 -7.90
N LEU A 305 7.73 -5.50 -7.19
CA LEU A 305 7.28 -4.66 -6.08
C LEU A 305 8.29 -4.54 -4.93
N ILE A 306 9.02 -5.62 -4.64
CA ILE A 306 9.96 -5.67 -3.50
C ILE A 306 11.20 -4.79 -3.75
N PRO A 307 12.01 -5.00 -4.81
CA PRO A 307 13.17 -4.14 -5.07
C PRO A 307 12.78 -2.67 -5.24
N GLN A 308 11.65 -2.42 -5.90
CA GLN A 308 11.14 -1.06 -6.11
C GLN A 308 10.87 -0.36 -4.77
N SER A 309 10.13 -0.99 -3.86
CA SER A 309 9.82 -0.39 -2.56
C SER A 309 11.05 -0.15 -1.69
N ILE A 310 12.07 -1.02 -1.78
CA ILE A 310 13.37 -0.82 -1.13
C ILE A 310 14.08 0.43 -1.69
N VAL A 311 14.14 0.56 -3.02
CA VAL A 311 14.77 1.73 -3.67
C VAL A 311 14.09 3.03 -3.23
N VAL A 312 12.77 3.05 -3.15
CA VAL A 312 11.99 4.23 -2.73
C VAL A 312 12.28 4.58 -1.27
N MET A 313 12.30 3.58 -0.38
CA MET A 313 12.63 3.79 1.04
C MET A 313 14.02 4.43 1.22
N LEU A 314 15.01 4.00 0.43
CA LEU A 314 16.38 4.52 0.51
C LEU A 314 16.56 5.91 -0.13
N THR A 315 15.68 6.31 -1.05
CA THR A 315 15.82 7.54 -1.84
C THR A 315 14.91 8.68 -1.37
N VAL A 316 13.85 8.38 -0.61
CA VAL A 316 12.86 9.40 -0.20
C VAL A 316 13.49 10.58 0.54
N ASP A 317 14.38 10.30 1.49
CA ASP A 317 14.97 11.35 2.33
C ASP A 317 15.93 12.25 1.54
N ARG A 318 16.39 11.80 0.37
CA ARG A 318 17.32 12.55 -0.49
C ARG A 318 16.63 13.43 -1.53
N TRP A 319 15.53 12.96 -2.12
CA TRP A 319 14.93 13.61 -3.31
C TRP A 319 13.75 14.53 -2.98
N GLY A 320 13.27 14.49 -1.74
CA GLY A 320 12.12 15.26 -1.30
C GLY A 320 10.80 14.76 -1.89
N ARG A 321 9.67 15.21 -1.32
CA ARG A 321 8.34 14.65 -1.62
C ARG A 321 7.74 15.12 -2.95
N ARG A 322 7.87 16.42 -3.25
CA ARG A 322 7.26 17.02 -4.44
C ARG A 322 7.82 16.47 -5.76
N PRO A 323 9.15 16.33 -5.94
CA PRO A 323 9.71 15.74 -7.16
C PRO A 323 9.27 14.28 -7.35
N LEU A 324 9.26 13.48 -6.29
CA LEU A 324 8.83 12.08 -6.34
C LEU A 324 7.35 11.93 -6.75
N LEU A 325 6.46 12.80 -6.23
CA LEU A 325 5.06 12.83 -6.66
C LEU A 325 4.92 13.18 -8.16
N MET A 326 5.69 14.15 -8.65
CA MET A 326 5.64 14.55 -10.07
C MET A 326 6.16 13.45 -10.99
N ILE A 327 7.30 12.83 -10.66
CA ILE A 327 7.88 11.71 -11.42
C ILE A 327 6.91 10.53 -11.45
N SER A 328 6.33 10.18 -10.31
CA SER A 328 5.30 9.13 -10.18
C SER A 328 4.09 9.41 -11.08
N SER A 329 3.57 10.64 -11.06
CA SER A 329 2.40 11.02 -11.85
C SER A 329 2.67 11.00 -13.37
N ILE A 330 3.82 11.51 -13.80
CA ILE A 330 4.25 11.48 -15.21
C ILE A 330 4.41 10.03 -15.68
N GLY A 331 5.09 9.20 -14.89
CA GLY A 331 5.29 7.78 -15.19
C GLY A 331 3.98 7.02 -15.34
N MET A 332 3.03 7.23 -14.41
CA MET A 332 1.70 6.62 -14.51
C MET A 332 0.90 7.14 -15.71
N CYS A 333 0.96 8.44 -16.02
CA CYS A 333 0.27 9.00 -17.18
C CYS A 333 0.75 8.36 -18.49
N ILE A 334 2.07 8.26 -18.65
CA ILE A 334 2.70 7.61 -19.82
C ILE A 334 2.28 6.14 -19.89
N CYS A 335 2.34 5.40 -18.77
CA CYS A 335 1.97 3.98 -18.75
C CYS A 335 0.48 3.78 -19.05
N SER A 336 -0.42 4.57 -18.46
CA SER A 336 -1.86 4.50 -18.73
C SER A 336 -2.18 4.81 -20.20
N PHE A 337 -1.50 5.78 -20.80
CA PHE A 337 -1.63 6.06 -22.23
C PHE A 337 -1.23 4.85 -23.08
N PHE A 338 -0.11 4.21 -22.78
CA PHE A 338 0.33 3.01 -23.50
C PHE A 338 -0.58 1.79 -23.25
N ILE A 339 -1.13 1.61 -22.04
CA ILE A 339 -2.14 0.57 -21.76
C ILE A 339 -3.37 0.82 -22.63
N GLY A 340 -3.93 2.03 -22.63
CA GLY A 340 -5.09 2.39 -23.45
C GLY A 340 -4.84 2.20 -24.95
N LEU A 341 -3.69 2.68 -25.44
CA LEU A 341 -3.28 2.51 -26.82
C LEU A 341 -3.14 1.03 -27.20
N SER A 342 -2.63 0.20 -26.29
CA SER A 342 -2.52 -1.23 -26.52
C SER A 342 -3.91 -1.88 -26.68
N TYR A 343 -4.86 -1.64 -25.78
CA TYR A 343 -6.21 -2.19 -25.91
C TYR A 343 -6.97 -1.66 -27.14
N TYR A 344 -6.74 -0.40 -27.54
CA TYR A 344 -7.32 0.18 -28.75
C TYR A 344 -6.81 -0.49 -30.03
N LEU A 345 -5.50 -0.66 -30.14
CA LEU A 345 -4.88 -1.29 -31.31
C LEU A 345 -5.19 -2.79 -31.39
N GLN A 346 -5.40 -3.46 -30.24
CA GLN A 346 -5.82 -4.88 -30.22
C GLN A 346 -7.19 -5.04 -30.88
N LYS A 347 -8.11 -4.09 -30.64
CA LYS A 347 -9.45 -4.09 -31.20
C LYS A 347 -9.46 -3.89 -32.72
N ASN A 348 -8.59 -3.04 -33.24
CA ASN A 348 -8.61 -2.64 -34.65
C ASN A 348 -7.74 -3.51 -35.59
N GLY A 349 -7.02 -4.50 -35.06
CA GLY A 349 -6.15 -5.36 -35.88
C GLY A 349 -4.90 -4.69 -36.49
N GLU A 350 -4.75 -3.36 -36.33
CA GLU A 350 -3.61 -2.57 -36.85
C GLU A 350 -2.37 -2.53 -35.93
N PHE A 351 -2.32 -3.38 -34.90
CA PHE A 351 -1.27 -3.34 -33.86
C PHE A 351 0.17 -3.50 -34.39
N GLN A 352 0.35 -4.03 -35.60
CA GLN A 352 1.68 -4.24 -36.20
C GLN A 352 2.54 -2.97 -36.26
N LYS A 353 1.94 -1.78 -36.32
CA LYS A 353 2.69 -0.50 -36.38
C LYS A 353 3.30 -0.08 -35.04
N LEU A 354 2.69 -0.44 -33.90
CA LEU A 354 3.18 -0.04 -32.57
C LEU A 354 4.29 -0.96 -32.04
N CYS A 355 4.21 -2.27 -32.35
CA CYS A 355 5.27 -3.21 -32.02
C CYS A 355 6.63 -2.73 -32.54
N SER A 356 6.68 -2.13 -33.73
CA SER A 356 7.91 -1.63 -34.36
C SER A 356 8.53 -0.43 -33.64
N VAL A 357 7.73 0.48 -33.08
CA VAL A 357 8.23 1.70 -32.41
C VAL A 357 8.76 1.39 -31.01
N MET A 358 8.10 0.50 -30.25
CA MET A 358 8.59 0.07 -28.92
C MET A 358 9.65 -1.03 -29.01
N LEU A 359 9.67 -1.81 -30.10
CA LEU A 359 10.81 -2.69 -30.40
C LEU A 359 12.09 -1.89 -30.54
N ILE A 360 12.11 -0.64 -31.05
CA ILE A 360 13.36 0.15 -31.16
C ILE A 360 14.02 0.39 -29.79
N VAL A 361 13.21 0.56 -28.73
CA VAL A 361 13.73 0.70 -27.36
C VAL A 361 14.23 -0.64 -26.82
N GLY A 362 13.59 -1.76 -27.15
CA GLY A 362 14.06 -3.13 -26.81
C GLY A 362 15.15 -3.69 -27.74
N LEU A 363 15.31 -3.13 -28.95
CA LEU A 363 16.27 -3.56 -29.98
C LEU A 363 17.70 -3.16 -29.62
N VAL A 364 17.86 -2.19 -28.70
CA VAL A 364 19.17 -1.89 -28.10
C VAL A 364 19.71 -3.09 -27.32
N VAL A 365 18.84 -3.92 -26.73
CA VAL A 365 19.22 -5.20 -26.09
C VAL A 365 19.35 -6.33 -27.12
N ARG A 366 18.51 -6.33 -28.16
CA ARG A 366 18.48 -7.38 -29.19
C ARG A 366 19.64 -7.33 -30.18
N LYS A 367 20.41 -6.24 -30.25
CA LYS A 367 21.63 -6.16 -31.08
C LYS A 367 22.71 -7.19 -30.70
N CYS A 368 22.60 -7.85 -29.54
CA CYS A 368 23.45 -8.99 -29.16
C CYS A 368 23.02 -10.35 -29.74
N GLN A 369 21.86 -10.46 -30.41
CA GLN A 369 21.31 -11.76 -30.84
C GLN A 369 21.18 -11.91 -32.36
N THR A 370 21.64 -10.92 -33.12
CA THR A 370 21.55 -10.85 -34.59
C THR A 370 22.73 -11.54 -35.30
N TYR A 371 23.16 -12.71 -34.81
CA TYR A 371 24.16 -13.52 -35.51
C TYR A 371 23.60 -14.81 -36.11
N PHE A 372 22.30 -15.09 -35.96
CA PHE A 372 21.73 -16.33 -36.50
C PHE A 372 20.38 -16.14 -37.20
N GLN A 373 20.37 -16.61 -38.46
CA GLN A 373 19.25 -17.15 -39.25
C GLN A 373 18.68 -16.31 -40.39
N SER A 374 19.27 -16.58 -41.56
CA SER A 374 18.53 -16.86 -42.80
C SER A 374 17.75 -18.18 -42.64
N ILE A 375 16.44 -18.19 -42.94
CA ILE A 375 15.65 -19.25 -43.60
C ILE A 375 14.17 -18.81 -43.66
N ASN A 376 13.71 -18.50 -44.88
CA ASN A 376 12.34 -18.06 -45.18
C ASN A 376 11.43 -19.27 -45.46
N LYS A 377 10.71 -19.75 -44.44
CA LYS A 377 9.39 -20.43 -44.50
C LYS A 377 8.89 -20.78 -43.08
N PHE A 378 9.79 -20.97 -42.12
CA PHE A 378 9.49 -20.99 -40.68
C PHE A 378 8.97 -19.63 -40.18
N ASN A 379 9.30 -18.55 -40.91
CA ASN A 379 8.97 -17.16 -40.61
C ASN A 379 7.47 -16.84 -40.53
N GLN A 380 6.55 -17.52 -41.23
CA GLN A 380 5.12 -17.17 -41.11
C GLN A 380 4.49 -17.73 -39.83
N TRP A 381 4.89 -18.94 -39.42
CA TRP A 381 4.41 -19.56 -38.19
C TRP A 381 5.08 -18.94 -36.96
N THR A 382 6.40 -18.68 -37.00
CA THR A 382 7.07 -17.90 -35.96
C THR A 382 6.58 -16.47 -35.91
N ASN A 383 6.31 -15.78 -37.02
CA ASN A 383 5.76 -14.42 -36.94
C ASN A 383 4.35 -14.36 -36.34
N ARG A 384 3.52 -15.41 -36.47
CA ARG A 384 2.23 -15.50 -35.74
C ARG A 384 2.46 -15.75 -34.25
N PHE A 385 3.35 -16.68 -33.88
CA PHE A 385 3.69 -16.97 -32.49
C PHE A 385 4.43 -15.81 -31.77
N ILE A 386 5.32 -15.12 -32.49
CA ILE A 386 6.08 -13.95 -32.02
C ILE A 386 5.16 -12.73 -31.93
N LYS A 387 4.19 -12.54 -32.85
CA LYS A 387 3.19 -11.47 -32.75
C LYS A 387 2.37 -11.62 -31.47
N THR A 388 1.82 -12.79 -31.17
CA THR A 388 1.00 -12.99 -29.97
C THR A 388 1.82 -12.86 -28.67
N ARG A 389 3.04 -13.39 -28.61
CA ARG A 389 3.91 -13.23 -27.42
C ARG A 389 4.45 -11.81 -27.21
N ALA A 390 4.78 -11.08 -28.28
CA ALA A 390 5.26 -9.70 -28.18
C ALA A 390 4.16 -8.75 -27.68
N LEU A 391 2.91 -8.97 -28.11
CA LEU A 391 1.72 -8.24 -27.64
C LEU A 391 1.51 -8.40 -26.14
N ILE A 392 1.57 -9.65 -25.67
CA ILE A 392 1.35 -9.99 -24.27
C ILE A 392 2.48 -9.40 -23.39
N ASN A 393 3.73 -9.52 -23.83
CA ASN A 393 4.86 -8.95 -23.10
C ASN A 393 4.77 -7.42 -22.95
N GLN A 394 4.25 -6.69 -23.95
CA GLN A 394 4.13 -5.23 -23.86
C GLN A 394 3.09 -4.76 -22.83
N VAL A 395 1.89 -5.36 -22.81
CA VAL A 395 0.86 -5.00 -21.82
C VAL A 395 1.37 -5.26 -20.40
N ILE A 396 2.16 -6.33 -20.23
CA ILE A 396 2.80 -6.68 -18.96
C ILE A 396 3.82 -5.63 -18.54
N TYR A 397 4.78 -5.28 -19.40
CA TYR A 397 5.81 -4.29 -19.07
C TYR A 397 5.23 -2.91 -18.76
N VAL A 398 4.17 -2.50 -19.48
CA VAL A 398 3.53 -1.21 -19.23
C VAL A 398 2.71 -1.24 -17.94
N ASN A 399 2.01 -2.34 -17.64
CA ASN A 399 1.32 -2.49 -16.36
C ASN A 399 2.30 -2.51 -15.18
N GLN A 400 3.46 -3.14 -15.34
CA GLN A 400 4.55 -3.10 -14.36
C GLN A 400 5.14 -1.70 -14.19
N GLY A 401 5.35 -0.99 -15.29
CA GLY A 401 5.80 0.40 -15.28
C GLY A 401 4.80 1.32 -14.56
N TYR A 402 3.50 1.08 -14.74
CA TYR A 402 2.44 1.77 -14.01
C TYR A 402 2.53 1.52 -12.51
N VAL A 403 2.58 0.24 -12.08
CA VAL A 403 2.66 -0.13 -10.65
C VAL A 403 3.94 0.40 -10.01
N SER A 404 5.05 0.34 -10.75
CA SER A 404 6.35 0.88 -10.31
C SER A 404 6.31 2.38 -10.14
N SER A 405 5.71 3.10 -11.10
CA SER A 405 5.55 4.55 -11.03
C SER A 405 4.65 4.96 -9.87
N PHE A 406 3.57 4.22 -9.62
CA PHE A 406 2.68 4.47 -8.48
C PHE A 406 3.44 4.39 -7.15
N GLY A 407 4.18 3.31 -6.90
CA GLY A 407 4.86 3.12 -5.61
C GLY A 407 6.03 4.08 -5.36
N ILE A 408 6.60 4.71 -6.40
CA ILE A 408 7.65 5.74 -6.24
C ILE A 408 7.12 6.99 -5.50
N GLY A 409 5.86 7.34 -5.73
CA GLY A 409 5.30 8.57 -5.17
C GLY A 409 3.92 8.37 -4.58
N LEU A 410 2.90 8.22 -5.44
CA LEU A 410 1.50 8.21 -5.03
C LEU A 410 1.08 7.05 -4.13
N GLY A 411 1.91 6.02 -3.94
CA GLY A 411 1.71 4.99 -2.92
C GLY A 411 1.76 5.54 -1.49
N GLY A 412 2.95 5.93 -1.02
CA GLY A 412 3.17 6.33 0.37
C GLY A 412 3.11 7.84 0.64
N LEU A 413 3.50 8.67 -0.33
CA LEU A 413 3.66 10.13 -0.11
C LEU A 413 2.39 10.86 0.35
N PRO A 414 1.18 10.55 -0.18
CA PRO A 414 -0.03 11.23 0.25
C PRO A 414 -0.26 11.16 1.76
N TRP A 415 0.03 10.02 2.38
CA TRP A 415 -0.13 9.80 3.82
C TRP A 415 0.89 10.59 4.64
N VAL A 416 2.14 10.67 4.17
CA VAL A 416 3.19 11.44 4.85
C VAL A 416 2.89 12.94 4.76
N ILE A 417 2.54 13.43 3.57
CA ILE A 417 2.22 14.85 3.33
C ILE A 417 1.01 15.29 4.15
N MET A 418 -0.02 14.44 4.24
CA MET A 418 -1.18 14.69 5.08
C MET A 418 -0.79 14.92 6.55
N SER A 419 0.19 14.18 7.06
CA SER A 419 0.65 14.35 8.45
C SER A 419 1.41 15.66 8.72
N GLU A 420 1.82 16.40 7.69
CA GLU A 420 2.65 17.60 7.84
C GLU A 420 1.96 18.90 7.42
N ILE A 421 0.99 18.84 6.50
CA ILE A 421 0.30 20.03 5.98
C ILE A 421 -0.76 20.55 6.97
N PHE A 422 -1.32 19.69 7.82
CA PHE A 422 -2.36 20.10 8.76
C PHE A 422 -1.79 20.69 10.05
N PRO A 423 -2.25 21.90 10.45
CA PRO A 423 -1.90 22.45 11.74
C PRO A 423 -2.48 21.60 12.88
N VAL A 424 -1.81 21.62 14.02
CA VAL A 424 -2.01 20.67 15.13
C VAL A 424 -3.47 20.68 15.62
N ASN A 425 -4.08 21.87 15.70
CA ASN A 425 -5.46 22.10 16.11
C ASN A 425 -6.52 21.36 15.29
N VAL A 426 -6.32 21.18 13.98
CA VAL A 426 -7.30 20.54 13.07
C VAL A 426 -6.84 19.19 12.53
N LYS A 427 -5.60 18.78 12.81
CA LYS A 427 -4.95 17.60 12.24
C LYS A 427 -5.73 16.31 12.42
N ILE A 428 -6.34 16.10 13.58
CA ILE A 428 -7.11 14.88 13.88
C ILE A 428 -8.40 14.85 13.05
N THR A 429 -9.15 15.95 13.04
CA THR A 429 -10.43 16.08 12.33
C THR A 429 -10.22 16.06 10.81
N ALA A 430 -9.25 16.82 10.30
CA ALA A 430 -8.86 16.82 8.89
C ALA A 430 -8.37 15.45 8.45
N GLY A 431 -7.52 14.81 9.27
CA GLY A 431 -6.98 13.48 9.01
C GLY A 431 -8.08 12.43 8.86
N SER A 432 -9.07 12.45 9.75
CA SER A 432 -10.21 11.52 9.71
C SER A 432 -11.06 11.71 8.45
N LEU A 433 -11.36 12.97 8.08
CA LEU A 433 -12.13 13.31 6.88
C LEU A 433 -11.40 12.86 5.59
N VAL A 434 -10.11 13.16 5.48
CA VAL A 434 -9.28 12.81 4.33
C VAL A 434 -9.13 11.29 4.18
N THR A 435 -8.95 10.58 5.30
CA THR A 435 -8.88 9.11 5.32
C THR A 435 -10.23 8.49 4.91
N MET A 436 -11.34 9.00 5.43
CA MET A 436 -12.69 8.55 5.04
C MET A 436 -12.93 8.75 3.53
N SER A 437 -12.55 9.91 2.98
CA SER A 437 -12.61 10.16 1.53
C SER A 437 -11.78 9.16 0.74
N ASN A 438 -10.55 8.87 1.17
CA ASN A 438 -9.69 7.86 0.53
C ASN A 438 -10.40 6.50 0.44
N TRP A 439 -10.94 6.00 1.54
CA TRP A 439 -11.66 4.71 1.56
C TRP A 439 -12.93 4.72 0.72
N PHE A 440 -13.68 5.83 0.73
CA PHE A 440 -14.90 5.97 -0.07
C PHE A 440 -14.62 5.88 -1.57
N PHE A 441 -13.63 6.63 -2.08
CA PHE A 441 -13.28 6.57 -3.51
C PHE A 441 -12.64 5.23 -3.88
N ASN A 442 -11.88 4.61 -2.96
CA ASN A 442 -11.37 3.26 -3.14
C ASN A 442 -12.52 2.24 -3.32
N TRP A 443 -13.56 2.33 -2.48
CA TRP A 443 -14.76 1.50 -2.58
C TRP A 443 -15.46 1.62 -3.94
N ILE A 444 -15.69 2.85 -4.41
CA ILE A 444 -16.31 3.11 -5.71
C ILE A 444 -15.50 2.44 -6.83
N ILE A 445 -14.17 2.61 -6.81
CA ILE A 445 -13.28 2.11 -7.85
C ILE A 445 -13.24 0.59 -7.84
N ILE A 446 -13.02 -0.05 -6.68
CA ILE A 446 -12.97 -1.52 -6.59
C ILE A 446 -14.32 -2.15 -6.97
N TYR A 447 -15.44 -1.57 -6.53
CA TYR A 447 -16.76 -2.10 -6.85
C TYR A 447 -17.07 -1.99 -8.35
N SER A 448 -16.78 -0.83 -8.96
CA SER A 448 -17.11 -0.57 -10.38
C SER A 448 -16.17 -1.25 -11.38
N PHE A 449 -14.93 -1.57 -10.99
CA PHE A 449 -13.89 -1.99 -11.93
C PHE A 449 -14.22 -3.25 -12.73
N ASN A 450 -14.76 -4.29 -12.08
CA ASN A 450 -15.13 -5.52 -12.76
C ASN A 450 -16.22 -5.29 -13.83
N PHE A 451 -17.19 -4.42 -13.53
CA PHE A 451 -18.24 -4.04 -14.48
C PHE A 451 -17.65 -3.25 -15.67
N MET A 452 -16.73 -2.32 -15.42
CA MET A 452 -16.02 -1.60 -16.49
C MET A 452 -15.20 -2.54 -17.38
N ILE A 453 -14.51 -3.53 -16.78
CA ILE A 453 -13.78 -4.56 -17.51
C ILE A 453 -14.71 -5.44 -18.36
N GLN A 454 -15.90 -5.77 -17.85
CA GLN A 454 -16.89 -6.54 -18.62
C GLN A 454 -17.49 -5.74 -19.78
N TRP A 455 -17.74 -4.45 -19.57
CA TRP A 455 -18.29 -3.56 -20.60
C TRP A 455 -17.31 -3.31 -21.76
N SER A 456 -15.99 -3.36 -21.50
CA SER A 456 -14.97 -3.22 -22.54
C SER A 456 -15.04 -4.36 -23.57
N ALA A 457 -15.51 -4.02 -24.79
CA ALA A 457 -15.63 -4.93 -25.92
C ALA A 457 -14.29 -5.56 -26.39
N SER A 458 -13.15 -4.96 -26.03
CA SER A 458 -11.81 -5.45 -26.39
C SER A 458 -11.38 -6.70 -25.60
N GLY A 459 -12.13 -7.11 -24.57
CA GLY A 459 -11.83 -8.29 -23.74
C GLY A 459 -12.50 -9.60 -24.17
N LYS A 460 -13.17 -9.63 -25.33
CA LYS A 460 -13.66 -10.88 -25.94
C LYS A 460 -12.66 -11.33 -26.99
N ILE A 461 -11.53 -11.92 -26.56
CA ILE A 461 -10.79 -12.80 -27.45
C ILE A 461 -11.74 -13.99 -27.70
N PRO A 462 -12.18 -14.29 -28.93
CA PRO A 462 -12.90 -15.52 -29.18
C PRO A 462 -11.99 -16.67 -28.73
N HIS A 463 -12.47 -17.50 -27.80
CA HIS A 463 -11.79 -18.72 -27.40
C HIS A 463 -11.34 -19.45 -28.66
N ILE A 464 -10.04 -19.41 -28.96
CA ILE A 464 -9.44 -20.39 -29.83
C ILE A 464 -9.45 -21.65 -28.99
N LYS A 465 -10.54 -22.43 -29.12
CA LYS A 465 -10.54 -23.83 -28.69
C LYS A 465 -9.33 -24.45 -29.38
N TYR A 466 -8.30 -24.77 -28.62
CA TYR A 466 -7.35 -25.79 -29.03
C TYR A 466 -8.15 -27.09 -29.07
N ASN A 467 -8.79 -27.37 -30.20
CA ASN A 467 -9.19 -28.74 -30.52
C ASN A 467 -7.88 -29.52 -30.68
N CYS A 468 -7.37 -30.05 -29.57
CA CYS A 468 -6.52 -31.23 -29.60
C CYS A 468 -7.40 -32.42 -30.00
N SER A 469 -7.77 -32.45 -31.28
CA SER A 469 -8.39 -33.59 -31.91
C SER A 469 -7.94 -33.58 -33.36
N THR A 470 -7.28 -34.67 -33.72
CA THR A 470 -6.92 -35.16 -35.07
C THR A 470 -5.71 -34.56 -35.80
N ILE A 471 -4.69 -35.44 -35.84
CA ILE A 471 -3.60 -35.66 -36.81
C ILE A 471 -2.31 -34.87 -36.59
#